data_AF-W1V350-F1
#
_entry.id   AF-W1V350-F1
#
_cell.length_a   1.000
_cell.length_b   1.000
_cell.length_c   1.000
_cell.angle_alpha   90.00
_cell.angle_beta   90.00
_cell.angle_gamma   90.00
#
_symmetry.space_group_name_H-M   'P 1'
#
loop_
_entity.id
_entity.type
_entity.pdbx_description
1 polymer ?
#
loop_
_entity_poly.entity_id
_entity_poly.type
_entity_poly.pdbx_seq_one_letter_code
_entity_poly.pdbx_strand_id
1 'polypeptide(L)'
;MHQKVLRFSITEEGERIYEWAQRILQDVGQMMDELSDVRQVPQGMLRIISSFGFGRQVVAPALSALAKAYPQLELRFDVEDRLVDLVNEGVD
;
A
#
# COMPACT_ATOMS: atom_id res chain seq x y z
N MET A 1 6.16 -36.39 29.45
CA MET A 1 5.03 -36.65 28.53
C MET A 1 5.45 -36.18 27.14
N HIS A 2 5.44 -37.06 26.13
CA HIS A 2 5.88 -36.75 24.76
C HIS A 2 4.70 -36.22 23.93
N GLN A 3 4.71 -34.96 23.51
CA GLN A 3 3.79 -34.49 22.48
C GLN A 3 4.27 -34.99 21.11
N LYS A 4 3.52 -35.92 20.53
CA LYS A 4 3.76 -36.42 19.18
C LYS A 4 3.28 -35.36 18.19
N VAL A 5 4.21 -34.70 17.52
CA VAL A 5 3.90 -33.73 16.46
C VAL A 5 3.43 -34.53 15.24
N LEU A 6 2.15 -34.46 14.90
CA LEU A 6 1.63 -35.04 13.66
C LEU A 6 2.09 -34.14 12.51
N ARG A 7 3.06 -34.63 11.75
CA ARG A 7 3.51 -33.97 10.52
C ARG A 7 2.45 -34.24 9.47
N PHE A 8 1.62 -33.23 9.18
CA PHE A 8 0.64 -33.29 8.11
C PHE A 8 1.40 -33.22 6.78
N SER A 9 1.57 -34.36 6.14
CA SER A 9 1.96 -34.41 4.73
C SER A 9 0.73 -34.04 3.93
N ILE A 10 0.76 -32.90 3.23
CA ILE A 10 -0.26 -32.61 2.22
C ILE A 10 -0.23 -33.77 1.21
N THR A 11 -1.39 -34.35 0.89
CA THR A 11 -1.45 -35.38 -0.15
C THR A 11 -1.30 -34.73 -1.52
N GLU A 12 -0.90 -35.46 -2.54
CA GLU A 12 -0.73 -34.92 -3.89
C GLU A 12 -2.03 -34.25 -4.41
N GLU A 13 -3.19 -34.78 -4.01
CA GLU A 13 -4.50 -34.17 -4.26
C GLU A 13 -4.72 -32.90 -3.45
N GLY A 14 -4.21 -32.84 -2.22
CA GLY A 14 -4.23 -31.66 -1.37
C GLY A 14 -3.37 -30.52 -1.91
N GLU A 15 -2.21 -30.81 -2.52
CA GLU A 15 -1.38 -29.80 -3.18
C GLU A 15 -2.14 -29.18 -4.36
N ARG A 16 -2.76 -30.02 -5.20
CA ARG A 16 -3.57 -29.55 -6.33
C ARG A 16 -4.75 -28.71 -5.85
N ILE A 17 -5.50 -29.16 -4.83
CA ILE A 17 -6.62 -28.38 -4.27
C ILE A 17 -6.13 -27.05 -3.71
N TYR A 18 -4.98 -27.03 -3.04
CA TYR A 18 -4.38 -25.82 -2.51
C TYR A 18 -4.00 -24.84 -3.63
N GLU A 19 -3.34 -25.31 -4.70
CA GLU A 19 -3.03 -24.50 -5.88
C GLU A 19 -4.30 -23.91 -6.53
N TRP A 20 -5.35 -24.72 -6.67
CA TRP A 20 -6.64 -24.27 -7.17
C TRP A 20 -7.29 -23.22 -6.28
N ALA A 21 -7.26 -23.42 -4.96
CA ALA A 21 -7.79 -22.46 -3.99
C ALA A 21 -7.02 -21.13 -4.03
N GLN A 22 -5.68 -21.17 -4.15
CA GLN A 22 -4.86 -19.97 -4.30
C GLN A 22 -5.22 -19.18 -5.57
N ARG A 23 -5.43 -19.87 -6.70
CA ARG A 23 -5.87 -19.23 -7.95
C ARG A 23 -7.22 -18.55 -7.82
N ILE A 24 -8.20 -19.24 -7.23
CA ILE A 24 -9.55 -18.66 -7.01
C ILE A 24 -9.45 -17.40 -6.12
N LEU A 25 -8.64 -17.44 -5.07
CA LEU A 25 -8.45 -16.28 -4.19
C LEU A 25 -7.76 -15.11 -4.91
N GLN A 26 -6.79 -15.39 -5.78
CA GLN A 26 -6.17 -14.37 -6.61
C GLN A 26 -7.18 -13.76 -7.59
N ASP A 27 -7.96 -14.58 -8.29
CA ASP A 27 -8.95 -14.12 -9.27
C ASP A 27 -10.03 -13.26 -8.59
N VAL A 28 -10.47 -13.65 -7.39
CA VAL A 28 -11.39 -12.85 -6.57
C VAL A 28 -10.74 -11.52 -6.16
N GLY A 29 -9.48 -11.53 -5.74
CA GLY A 29 -8.74 -10.31 -5.41
C GLY A 29 -8.65 -9.36 -6.60
N GLN A 30 -8.25 -9.86 -7.77
CA GLN A 30 -8.16 -9.09 -9.00
C GLN A 30 -9.52 -8.52 -9.42
N MET A 31 -10.59 -9.32 -9.35
CA MET A 31 -11.95 -8.84 -9.61
C MET A 31 -12.35 -7.72 -8.64
N MET A 32 -12.02 -7.85 -7.36
CA MET A 32 -12.30 -6.81 -6.38
C MET A 32 -11.51 -5.53 -6.66
N ASP A 33 -10.25 -5.63 -7.09
CA ASP A 33 -9.42 -4.49 -7.47
C ASP A 33 -9.97 -3.79 -8.74
N GLU A 34 -10.30 -4.55 -9.78
CA GLU A 34 -10.94 -4.05 -11.03
C GLU A 34 -12.29 -3.36 -10.75
N LEU A 35 -13.10 -3.91 -9.84
CA LEU A 35 -14.36 -3.29 -9.42
C LEU A 35 -14.14 -2.07 -8.51
N SER A 36 -13.05 -2.05 -7.76
CA SER A 36 -12.69 -0.91 -6.91
C SER A 36 -12.17 0.27 -7.71
N ASP A 37 -11.66 0.04 -8.92
CA ASP A 37 -11.27 1.07 -9.89
C ASP A 37 -12.46 1.98 -10.29
N VAL A 38 -13.70 1.59 -9.94
CA VAL A 38 -14.91 2.40 -10.12
C VAL A 38 -15.00 3.58 -9.12
N ARG A 39 -14.24 3.61 -8.02
CA ARG A 39 -14.16 4.74 -7.05
C ARG A 39 -13.18 4.47 -5.88
N GLN A 40 -11.90 4.19 -6.15
CA GLN A 40 -10.91 4.16 -5.06
C GLN A 40 -10.67 5.60 -4.56
N VAL A 41 -11.31 5.94 -3.45
CA VAL A 41 -11.01 7.16 -2.70
C VAL A 41 -9.66 6.93 -2.01
N PRO A 42 -8.61 7.74 -2.30
CA PRO A 42 -7.31 7.61 -1.65
C PRO A 42 -7.42 7.56 -0.12
N GLN A 43 -6.77 6.58 0.50
CA GLN A 43 -6.79 6.35 1.94
C GLN A 43 -5.43 5.82 2.43
N GLY A 44 -5.09 6.07 3.69
CA GLY A 44 -3.81 5.64 4.29
C GLY A 44 -2.77 6.76 4.40
N MET A 45 -1.51 6.41 4.73
CA MET A 45 -0.46 7.38 5.03
C MET A 45 0.29 7.82 3.77
N LEU A 46 0.32 9.14 3.52
CA LEU A 46 1.10 9.76 2.45
C LEU A 46 2.22 10.62 3.07
N ARG A 47 3.48 10.24 2.83
CA ARG A 47 4.66 10.97 3.30
C ARG A 47 5.27 11.79 2.18
N ILE A 48 5.50 13.07 2.44
CA ILE A 48 6.13 13.99 1.49
C ILE A 48 7.30 14.69 2.18
N ILE A 49 8.40 14.84 1.46
CA ILE A 49 9.59 15.55 1.90
C ILE A 49 9.87 16.68 0.92
N SER A 50 10.17 17.88 1.43
CA SER A 50 10.47 19.04 0.58
C SER A 50 11.43 20.03 1.24
N SER A 51 12.00 20.94 0.44
CA SER A 51 12.81 22.06 0.95
C SER A 51 11.94 23.10 1.66
N PHE A 52 12.52 23.94 2.51
CA PHE A 52 11.75 24.86 3.34
C PHE A 52 10.94 25.88 2.54
N GLY A 53 11.58 26.53 1.56
CA GLY A 53 10.93 27.55 0.73
C GLY A 53 9.80 26.98 -0.13
N PHE A 54 10.08 25.92 -0.89
CA PHE A 54 9.11 25.29 -1.79
C PHE A 54 7.99 24.58 -1.01
N GLY A 55 8.38 23.90 0.08
CA GLY A 55 7.48 23.20 0.96
C GLY A 55 6.37 24.09 1.54
N ARG A 56 6.75 25.27 2.03
CA ARG A 56 5.79 26.23 2.60
C ARG A 56 4.93 26.91 1.54
N GLN A 57 5.51 27.29 0.40
CA GLN A 57 4.82 28.12 -0.59
C GLN A 57 3.95 27.32 -1.57
N VAL A 58 4.31 26.06 -1.84
CA VAL A 58 3.68 25.24 -2.88
C VAL A 58 3.08 23.96 -2.30
N VAL A 59 3.86 23.20 -1.54
CA VAL A 59 3.45 21.86 -1.07
C VAL A 59 2.38 21.94 0.02
N ALA A 60 2.57 22.77 1.04
CA ALA A 60 1.62 22.90 2.15
C ALA A 60 0.20 23.32 1.71
N PRO A 61 0.00 24.31 0.81
CA PRO A 61 -1.32 24.62 0.25
C PRO A 61 -1.96 23.45 -0.50
N ALA A 62 -1.18 22.72 -1.31
CA ALA A 62 -1.66 21.56 -2.05
C ALA A 62 -2.09 20.43 -1.09
N LEU A 63 -1.32 20.17 -0.04
CA LEU A 63 -1.67 19.18 0.98
C LEU A 63 -2.91 19.56 1.78
N SER A 64 -3.11 20.86 2.05
CA SER A 64 -4.35 21.33 2.67
C SER A 64 -5.57 21.07 1.78
N ALA A 65 -5.45 21.28 0.46
CA ALA A 65 -6.51 20.96 -0.48
C ALA A 65 -6.75 19.44 -0.57
N LEU A 66 -5.69 18.64 -0.60
CA LEU A 66 -5.76 17.18 -0.64
C LEU A 66 -6.42 16.60 0.62
N ALA A 67 -6.06 17.08 1.81
CA ALA A 67 -6.66 16.66 3.08
C ALA A 67 -8.17 16.97 3.15
N LYS A 68 -8.60 18.07 2.52
CA LYS A 68 -10.03 18.43 2.43
C LYS A 68 -10.78 17.54 1.44
N ALA A 69 -10.15 17.20 0.31
CA ALA A 69 -10.74 16.33 -0.71
C ALA A 69 -10.80 14.87 -0.26
N TYR A 70 -9.80 14.42 0.52
CA TYR A 70 -9.63 13.04 0.95
C TYR A 70 -9.34 12.95 2.46
N PRO A 71 -10.38 13.03 3.32
CA PRO A 71 -10.22 12.99 4.78
C PRO A 71 -9.67 11.65 5.32
N GLN A 72 -9.64 10.61 4.48
CA GLN A 72 -9.14 9.28 4.81
C GLN A 72 -7.62 9.16 4.64
N LEU A 73 -6.96 10.19 4.12
CA LEU A 73 -5.50 10.26 4.04
C LEU A 73 -4.91 10.82 5.34
N GLU A 74 -3.89 10.14 5.85
CA GLU A 74 -3.01 10.63 6.89
C GLU A 74 -1.78 11.27 6.22
N LEU A 75 -1.70 12.60 6.21
CA LEU A 75 -0.62 13.33 5.55
C LEU A 75 0.53 13.60 6.53
N ARG A 76 1.72 13.11 6.20
CA ARG A 76 2.97 13.47 6.90
C ARG A 76 3.83 14.32 5.99
N PHE A 77 4.11 15.54 6.41
CA PHE A 77 4.94 16.47 5.64
C PHE A 77 6.19 16.84 6.43
N ASP A 78 7.34 16.36 5.97
CA ASP A 78 8.64 16.67 6.54
C ASP A 78 9.33 17.73 5.67
N VAL A 79 9.95 18.72 6.30
CA VAL A 79 10.64 19.82 5.60
C VAL A 79 12.11 19.79 5.98
N GLU A 80 12.97 19.57 4.99
CA GLU A 80 14.42 19.42 5.17
C GLU A 80 15.16 20.25 4.10
N ASP A 81 16.11 21.09 4.52
CA ASP A 81 16.99 21.87 3.60
C ASP A 81 18.18 21.05 3.10
N ARG A 82 17.99 19.73 2.91
CA ARG A 82 18.92 18.91 2.13
C ARG A 82 18.42 18.85 0.70
N LEU A 83 19.34 18.99 -0.25
CA LEU A 83 19.18 18.43 -1.59
C LEU A 83 19.03 16.92 -1.43
N VAL A 84 17.81 16.46 -1.13
CA VAL A 84 17.48 15.03 -1.15
C VAL A 84 17.42 14.68 -2.62
N ASP A 85 18.38 13.86 -3.05
CA ASP A 85 18.46 13.32 -4.39
C ASP A 85 17.27 12.35 -4.58
N LEU A 86 16.11 12.91 -4.98
CA LEU A 86 14.84 12.22 -5.21
C LEU A 86 14.90 11.20 -6.36
N VAL A 87 16.08 11.01 -6.98
CA VAL A 87 16.31 10.10 -8.11
C VAL A 87 16.65 8.67 -7.66
N ASN A 88 17.00 8.44 -6.39
CA ASN A 88 17.54 7.15 -5.95
C ASN A 88 16.61 6.22 -5.15
N GLU A 89 15.37 6.60 -4.88
CA GLU A 89 14.40 5.67 -4.28
C GLU A 89 13.15 5.64 -5.15
N GLY A 90 13.07 4.59 -5.97
CA GLY A 90 12.03 4.36 -6.96
C GLY A 90 10.63 4.62 -6.39
N VAL A 91 9.95 5.58 -7.01
CA VAL A 91 8.51 5.78 -6.89
C VAL A 91 7.92 5.31 -8.20
N ASP A 92 7.18 4.20 -8.15
CA ASP A 92 6.06 3.94 -9.08
C ASP A 92 4.84 4.73 -8.59
#